data_AF-A0A7V9AW78-F1
#
_entry.id   AF-A0A7V9AW78-F1
#
_cell.length_a   1.000
_cell.length_b   1.000
_cell.length_c   1.000
_cell.angle_alpha   90.00
_cell.angle_beta   90.00
_cell.angle_gamma   90.00
#
_symmetry.space_group_name_H-M   'P 1'
#
loop_
_entity.id
_entity.type
_entity.pdbx_description
1 polymer ?
#
loop_
_entity_poly.entity_id
_entity_poly.type
_entity_poly.pdbx_seq_one_letter_code
_entity_poly.pdbx_strand_id
1 'polypeptide(L)'
;PVAAAVYSLTRRAMDGVRALLESIAWAVYGGFAHLVTAADRHRARAVLHEILALRLGAACVCGAVVLAVNEPFVPLLFGPENFGGIWLTAGFAAQMIVGGQTFLANYLFRAAGRVREGSILLAAEAMARVGAVLAGLTIAGLAGAPWMAVGVTSVALVVTLRRLERELPPSGTPPGRPTAGGWLAPYLVFMFGLTIAIMRVPASWAWFISTAAAVMAFGAAVFWWLLPRSVVEGSLMRWLRT
;
A
#
# COMPACT_ATOMS: atom_id res chain seq x y z
N PRO A 1 23.89 5.55 17.03
CA PRO A 1 23.57 4.10 17.11
C PRO A 1 22.15 3.82 17.61
N VAL A 2 21.74 4.39 18.76
CA VAL A 2 20.42 4.13 19.38
C VAL A 2 19.24 4.51 18.48
N ALA A 3 19.24 5.72 17.91
CA ALA A 3 18.17 6.19 17.01
C ALA A 3 17.98 5.29 15.77
N ALA A 4 19.05 4.68 15.26
CA ALA A 4 18.99 3.76 14.14
C ALA A 4 18.34 2.42 14.52
N ALA A 5 18.56 1.94 15.75
CA ALA A 5 17.92 0.73 16.28
C ALA A 5 16.42 0.95 16.50
N VAL A 6 16.04 2.08 17.12
CA VAL A 6 14.63 2.48 17.28
C VAL A 6 13.93 2.53 15.92
N TYR A 7 14.57 3.16 14.93
CA TYR A 7 14.04 3.27 13.56
C TYR A 7 13.86 1.90 12.88
N SER A 8 14.85 1.01 12.98
CA SER A 8 14.78 -0.32 12.34
C SER A 8 13.79 -1.26 13.02
N LEU A 9 13.74 -1.26 14.35
CA LEU A 9 12.82 -2.09 15.14
C LEU A 9 11.36 -1.64 14.95
N THR A 10 11.11 -0.33 14.98
CA THR A 10 9.77 0.23 14.72
C THR A 10 9.26 -0.15 13.32
N ARG A 11 10.17 -0.28 12.35
CA ARG A 11 9.86 -0.65 10.96
C ARG A 11 9.69 -2.15 10.74
N ARG A 12 10.25 -3.00 11.60
CA ARG A 12 10.41 -4.44 11.35
C ARG A 12 9.10 -5.16 11.00
N ALA A 13 8.02 -4.89 11.74
CA ALA A 13 6.71 -5.48 11.46
C ALA A 13 6.19 -5.12 10.06
N MET A 14 6.48 -3.89 9.61
CA MET A 14 6.06 -3.41 8.29
C MET A 14 6.82 -4.06 7.15
N ASP A 15 8.10 -4.35 7.33
CA ASP A 15 8.86 -5.07 6.30
C ASP A 15 8.28 -6.49 6.10
N GLY A 16 7.82 -7.16 7.17
CA GLY A 16 7.12 -8.45 7.07
C GLY A 16 5.78 -8.35 6.35
N VAL A 17 4.94 -7.38 6.71
CA VAL A 17 3.67 -7.11 6.02
C VAL A 17 3.88 -6.73 4.56
N ARG A 18 4.89 -5.91 4.28
CA ARG A 18 5.24 -5.50 2.93
C ARG A 18 5.60 -6.69 2.06
N ALA A 19 6.42 -7.62 2.56
CA ALA A 19 6.78 -8.84 1.83
C ALA A 19 5.54 -9.67 1.46
N LEU A 20 4.56 -9.77 2.37
CA LEU A 20 3.27 -10.41 2.08
C LEU A 20 2.52 -9.68 0.95
N LEU A 21 2.44 -8.36 1.00
CA LEU A 21 1.74 -7.56 -0.03
C LEU A 21 2.44 -7.61 -1.40
N GLU A 22 3.76 -7.76 -1.44
CA GLU A 22 4.53 -7.89 -2.67
C GLU A 22 4.20 -9.19 -3.43
N SER A 23 3.72 -10.23 -2.73
CA SER A 23 3.24 -11.48 -3.38
C SER A 23 2.13 -11.24 -4.42
N ILE A 24 1.28 -10.23 -4.20
CA ILE A 24 0.23 -9.82 -5.15
C ILE A 24 0.86 -9.35 -6.46
N ALA A 25 1.93 -8.54 -6.38
CA ALA A 25 2.59 -8.01 -7.57
C ALA A 25 3.19 -9.11 -8.44
N TRP A 26 3.80 -10.12 -7.81
CA TRP A 26 4.37 -11.28 -8.51
C TRP A 26 3.27 -12.13 -9.17
N ALA A 27 2.15 -12.35 -8.47
CA ALA A 27 1.05 -13.15 -8.98
C ALA A 27 0.37 -12.52 -10.21
N VAL A 28 0.23 -11.19 -10.25
CA VAL A 28 -0.51 -10.50 -11.33
C VAL A 28 0.34 -10.20 -12.56
N TYR A 29 1.67 -10.21 -12.44
CA TYR A 29 2.57 -9.75 -13.51
C TYR A 29 2.44 -10.56 -14.80
N GLY A 30 2.50 -11.89 -14.72
CA GLY A 30 2.42 -12.76 -15.89
C GLY A 30 1.08 -12.64 -16.60
N GLY A 31 -0.03 -12.64 -15.84
CA GLY A 31 -1.38 -12.48 -16.38
C GLY A 31 -1.58 -11.12 -17.05
N PHE A 32 -1.06 -10.05 -16.46
CA PHE A 32 -1.13 -8.72 -17.05
C PHE A 32 -0.27 -8.58 -18.31
N ALA A 33 0.96 -9.11 -18.31
CA ALA A 33 1.84 -9.10 -19.48
C ALA A 33 1.21 -9.84 -20.66
N HIS A 34 0.58 -11.00 -20.40
CA HIS A 34 -0.16 -11.74 -21.41
C HIS A 34 -1.39 -10.96 -21.93
N LEU A 35 -2.16 -10.33 -21.03
CA LEU A 35 -3.34 -9.55 -21.39
C LEU A 35 -3.00 -8.36 -22.30
N VAL A 36 -1.86 -7.69 -22.08
CA VAL A 36 -1.45 -6.53 -22.90
C VAL A 36 -1.10 -6.93 -24.34
N THR A 37 -0.65 -8.18 -24.57
CA THR A 37 -0.31 -8.69 -25.90
C THR A 37 -1.42 -9.50 -26.56
N ALA A 38 -2.43 -9.93 -25.81
CA ALA A 38 -3.57 -10.69 -26.30
C ALA A 38 -4.55 -9.85 -27.15
N ALA A 39 -5.45 -10.52 -27.87
CA ALA A 39 -6.54 -9.90 -28.63
C ALA A 39 -7.44 -9.00 -27.75
N ASP A 40 -7.58 -9.38 -26.47
CA ASP A 40 -8.39 -8.68 -25.47
C ASP A 40 -7.68 -7.51 -24.77
N ARG A 41 -6.57 -6.99 -25.34
CA ARG A 41 -5.78 -5.89 -24.74
C ARG A 41 -6.58 -4.64 -24.34
N HIS A 42 -7.75 -4.41 -24.94
CA HIS A 42 -8.67 -3.32 -24.57
C HIS A 42 -9.16 -3.41 -23.11
N ARG A 43 -9.09 -4.60 -22.48
CA ARG A 43 -9.44 -4.82 -21.08
C ARG A 43 -8.30 -4.50 -20.11
N ALA A 44 -7.07 -4.36 -20.58
CA ALA A 44 -5.89 -4.19 -19.73
C ALA A 44 -6.01 -3.00 -18.78
N ARG A 45 -6.58 -1.88 -19.23
CA ARG A 45 -6.78 -0.70 -18.38
C ARG A 45 -7.76 -0.96 -17.24
N ALA A 46 -8.85 -1.68 -17.48
CA ALA A 46 -9.80 -2.04 -16.41
C ALA A 46 -9.15 -2.97 -15.38
N VAL A 47 -8.44 -4.00 -15.86
CA VAL A 47 -7.71 -4.95 -15.00
C VAL A 47 -6.62 -4.26 -14.18
N LEU A 48 -5.92 -3.27 -14.77
CA LEU A 48 -4.96 -2.44 -14.03
C LEU A 48 -5.60 -1.77 -12.81
N HIS A 49 -6.74 -1.12 -12.99
CA HIS A 49 -7.43 -0.45 -11.87
C HIS A 49 -7.92 -1.44 -10.82
N GLU A 50 -8.43 -2.61 -11.22
CA GLU A 50 -8.83 -3.67 -10.30
C GLU A 50 -7.65 -4.17 -9.45
N ILE A 51 -6.50 -4.44 -10.09
CA ILE A 51 -5.27 -4.86 -9.40
C ILE A 51 -4.80 -3.79 -8.40
N LEU A 52 -4.75 -2.52 -8.83
CA LEU A 52 -4.31 -1.41 -7.98
C LEU A 52 -5.25 -1.20 -6.79
N ALA A 53 -6.56 -1.27 -7.00
CA ALA A 53 -7.56 -1.13 -5.97
C ALA A 53 -7.50 -2.28 -4.95
N LEU A 54 -7.37 -3.52 -5.42
CA LEU A 54 -7.21 -4.70 -4.55
C LEU A 54 -5.98 -4.57 -3.67
N ARG A 55 -4.83 -4.23 -4.27
CA ARG A 55 -3.58 -4.06 -3.52
C ARG A 55 -3.66 -2.86 -2.58
N LEU A 56 -4.35 -1.77 -2.95
CA LEU A 56 -4.56 -0.61 -2.06
C LEU A 56 -5.37 -1.00 -0.84
N GLY A 57 -6.45 -1.72 -1.05
CA GLY A 57 -7.30 -2.17 0.04
C GLY A 57 -6.55 -3.06 1.01
N ALA A 58 -5.87 -4.09 0.49
CA ALA A 58 -5.01 -4.96 1.30
C ALA A 58 -3.94 -4.17 2.06
N ALA A 59 -3.25 -3.23 1.40
CA ALA A 59 -2.21 -2.42 2.03
C ALA A 59 -2.76 -1.51 3.15
N CYS A 60 -3.94 -0.93 2.97
CA CYS A 60 -4.57 -0.09 3.98
C CYS A 60 -5.07 -0.90 5.19
N VAL A 61 -5.64 -2.10 4.97
CA VAL A 61 -5.98 -3.01 6.08
C VAL A 61 -4.72 -3.38 6.86
N CYS A 62 -3.67 -3.87 6.18
CA CYS A 62 -2.46 -4.27 6.88
C CYS A 62 -1.74 -3.07 7.53
N GLY A 63 -1.74 -1.90 6.89
CA GLY A 63 -1.20 -0.67 7.45
C GLY A 63 -1.97 -0.23 8.71
N ALA A 64 -3.29 -0.33 8.71
CA ALA A 64 -4.12 -0.05 9.87
C ALA A 64 -3.87 -1.03 11.02
N VAL A 65 -3.72 -2.33 10.71
CA VAL A 65 -3.36 -3.35 11.71
C VAL A 65 -2.03 -2.99 12.35
N VAL A 66 -0.98 -2.78 11.55
CA VAL A 66 0.33 -2.38 12.07
C VAL A 66 0.19 -1.15 12.94
N LEU A 67 -0.48 -0.09 12.46
CA LEU A 67 -0.60 1.16 13.19
C LEU A 67 -1.24 0.95 14.57
N ALA A 68 -2.31 0.17 14.63
CA ALA A 68 -3.04 -0.13 15.86
C ALA A 68 -2.25 -0.99 16.86
N VAL A 69 -1.34 -1.84 16.38
CA VAL A 69 -0.66 -2.84 17.22
C VAL A 69 0.83 -2.61 17.42
N ASN A 70 1.46 -1.68 16.70
CA ASN A 70 2.92 -1.50 16.78
C ASN A 70 3.37 -0.97 18.15
N GLU A 71 2.61 -0.05 18.74
CA GLU A 71 2.89 0.51 20.07
C GLU A 71 2.91 -0.56 21.16
N PRO A 72 1.97 -1.51 21.26
CA PRO A 72 2.11 -2.61 22.21
C PRO A 72 3.10 -3.70 21.75
N PHE A 73 3.27 -3.93 20.45
CA PHE A 73 4.14 -4.98 19.92
C PHE A 73 5.63 -4.73 20.18
N VAL A 74 6.13 -3.53 19.88
CA VAL A 74 7.56 -3.22 20.00
C VAL A 74 8.04 -3.32 21.46
N PRO A 75 7.35 -2.74 22.46
CA PRO A 75 7.71 -2.87 23.86
C PRO A 75 7.65 -4.29 24.40
N LEU A 76 6.66 -5.10 23.98
CA LEU A 76 6.55 -6.50 24.42
C LEU A 76 7.74 -7.35 23.94
N LEU A 77 8.26 -7.06 22.75
CA LEU A 77 9.31 -7.88 22.13
C LEU A 77 10.72 -7.33 22.36
N PHE A 78 10.87 -6.01 22.41
CA PHE A 78 12.17 -5.33 22.41
C PHE A 78 12.34 -4.33 23.56
N GLY A 79 11.32 -4.06 24.38
CA GLY A 79 11.37 -3.04 25.44
C GLY A 79 10.86 -1.66 24.98
N PRO A 80 10.28 -0.87 25.89
CA PRO A 80 9.59 0.40 25.57
C PRO A 80 10.49 1.47 24.95
N GLU A 81 11.79 1.48 25.30
CA GLU A 81 12.80 2.40 24.78
C GLU A 81 13.05 2.25 23.27
N ASN A 82 12.62 1.13 22.68
CA ASN A 82 12.80 0.83 21.26
C ASN A 82 11.64 1.30 20.38
N PHE A 83 10.58 1.86 20.97
CA PHE A 83 9.44 2.39 20.21
C PHE A 83 9.64 3.85 19.80
N GLY A 84 9.72 4.12 18.49
CA GLY A 84 9.98 5.46 17.96
C GLY A 84 8.75 6.38 17.87
N GLY A 85 7.62 5.96 18.43
CA GLY A 85 6.40 6.77 18.51
C GLY A 85 5.41 6.54 17.37
N ILE A 86 4.19 7.05 17.59
CA ILE A 86 3.05 6.89 16.68
C ILE A 86 3.26 7.57 15.33
N TRP A 87 3.88 8.76 15.31
CA TRP A 87 4.11 9.51 14.06
C TRP A 87 5.11 8.83 13.14
N LEU A 88 6.13 8.19 13.70
CA LEU A 88 7.08 7.39 12.95
C LEU A 88 6.39 6.14 12.37
N THR A 89 5.59 5.47 13.20
CA THR A 89 4.80 4.29 12.77
C THR A 89 3.82 4.65 11.66
N ALA A 90 3.07 5.75 11.80
CA ALA A 90 2.14 6.26 10.80
C ALA A 90 2.85 6.60 9.48
N GLY A 91 4.01 7.27 9.56
CA GLY A 91 4.83 7.58 8.40
C GLY A 91 5.27 6.32 7.66
N PHE A 92 5.77 5.31 8.36
CA PHE A 92 6.16 4.05 7.72
C PHE A 92 4.96 3.30 7.13
N ALA A 93 3.80 3.29 7.80
CA ALA A 93 2.60 2.64 7.29
C ALA A 93 2.14 3.33 5.99
N ALA A 94 2.11 4.67 5.96
CA ALA A 94 1.85 5.44 4.76
C ALA A 94 2.89 5.16 3.67
N GLN A 95 4.18 5.09 4.02
CA GLN A 95 5.26 4.79 3.08
C GLN A 95 5.13 3.39 2.47
N MET A 96 4.71 2.39 3.25
CA MET A 96 4.43 1.04 2.77
C MET A 96 3.26 1.02 1.78
N ILE A 97 2.19 1.76 2.10
CA ILE A 97 1.00 1.88 1.24
C ILE A 97 1.39 2.55 -0.07
N VAL A 98 1.93 3.77 -0.05
CA VAL A 98 2.23 4.51 -1.28
C VAL A 98 3.42 3.88 -2.02
N GLY A 99 4.48 3.50 -1.32
CA GLY A 99 5.67 2.89 -1.91
C GLY A 99 5.40 1.59 -2.64
N GLY A 100 4.58 0.70 -2.06
CA GLY A 100 4.24 -0.51 -2.79
C GLY A 100 3.19 -0.29 -3.89
N GLN A 101 2.40 0.80 -3.87
CA GLN A 101 1.59 1.18 -5.03
C GLN A 101 2.48 1.59 -6.19
N THR A 102 3.48 2.44 -5.93
CA THR A 102 4.40 2.90 -6.97
C THR A 102 5.23 1.73 -7.51
N PHE A 103 5.67 0.84 -6.63
CA PHE A 103 6.35 -0.39 -7.05
C PHE A 103 5.47 -1.25 -7.97
N LEU A 104 4.22 -1.53 -7.59
CA LEU A 104 3.29 -2.30 -8.40
C LEU A 104 2.99 -1.61 -9.75
N ALA A 105 2.73 -0.31 -9.75
CA ALA A 105 2.49 0.45 -10.97
C ALA A 105 3.68 0.41 -11.92
N ASN A 106 4.91 0.56 -11.40
CA ASN A 106 6.13 0.45 -12.20
C ASN A 106 6.32 -0.98 -12.73
N TYR A 107 6.01 -1.99 -11.92
CA TYR A 107 6.10 -3.38 -12.30
C TYR A 107 5.14 -3.71 -13.46
N LEU A 108 3.89 -3.24 -13.39
CA LEU A 108 2.90 -3.37 -14.47
C LEU A 108 3.26 -2.52 -15.69
N PHE A 109 3.92 -1.37 -15.50
CA PHE A 109 4.44 -0.57 -16.61
C PHE A 109 5.55 -1.28 -17.40
N ARG A 110 6.42 -2.02 -16.71
CA ARG A 110 7.39 -2.90 -17.35
C ARG A 110 6.72 -4.09 -18.03
N ALA A 111 5.66 -4.66 -17.43
CA ALA A 111 4.85 -5.74 -18.03
C ALA A 111 4.19 -5.30 -19.35
N ALA A 112 3.86 -4.02 -19.50
CA ALA A 112 3.34 -3.44 -20.74
C ALA A 112 4.40 -3.24 -21.85
N GLY A 113 5.64 -3.73 -21.65
CA GLY A 113 6.72 -3.68 -22.65
C GLY A 113 7.66 -2.48 -22.54
N ARG A 114 7.38 -1.50 -21.66
CA ARG A 114 8.20 -0.30 -21.46
C ARG A 114 9.29 -0.49 -20.40
N VAL A 115 10.09 -1.54 -20.54
CA VAL A 115 11.07 -1.95 -19.51
C VAL A 115 12.07 -0.84 -19.17
N ARG A 116 12.69 -0.24 -20.19
CA ARG A 116 13.71 0.82 -20.00
C ARG A 116 13.13 2.06 -19.31
N GLU A 117 11.97 2.53 -19.75
CA GLU A 117 11.34 3.71 -19.16
C GLU A 117 10.89 3.47 -17.72
N GLY A 118 10.30 2.29 -17.44
CA GLY A 118 9.95 1.91 -16.08
C GLY A 118 11.16 1.87 -15.15
N SER A 119 12.27 1.29 -15.60
CA SER A 119 13.53 1.26 -14.84
C SER A 119 14.08 2.66 -14.57
N ILE A 120 14.02 3.58 -15.54
CA ILE A 120 14.48 4.97 -15.35
C ILE A 120 13.60 5.70 -14.33
N LEU A 121 12.27 5.54 -14.42
CA LEU A 121 11.33 6.15 -13.48
C LEU A 121 11.57 5.66 -12.05
N LEU A 122 11.81 4.36 -11.87
CA LEU A 122 12.09 3.77 -10.57
C LEU A 122 13.43 4.26 -9.99
N ALA A 123 14.46 4.37 -10.83
CA ALA A 123 15.75 4.91 -10.42
C ALA A 123 15.65 6.38 -10.01
N ALA A 124 14.93 7.20 -10.79
CA ALA A 124 14.69 8.60 -10.48
C ALA A 124 13.92 8.77 -9.16
N GLU A 125 12.88 7.98 -8.95
CA GLU A 125 12.13 7.94 -7.69
C GLU A 125 13.03 7.54 -6.51
N ALA A 126 13.87 6.52 -6.67
CA ALA A 126 14.78 6.07 -5.61
C ALA A 126 15.78 7.16 -5.21
N MET A 127 16.39 7.85 -6.18
CA MET A 127 17.30 8.98 -5.93
C MET A 127 16.58 10.13 -5.22
N ALA A 128 15.41 10.54 -5.72
CA ALA A 128 14.62 11.60 -5.11
C ALA A 128 14.18 11.23 -3.69
N ARG A 129 13.81 9.97 -3.45
CA ARG A 129 13.43 9.46 -2.14
C ARG A 129 14.60 9.49 -1.15
N VAL A 130 15.82 9.14 -1.56
CA VAL A 130 17.01 9.25 -0.71
C VAL A 130 17.22 10.71 -0.28
N GLY A 131 17.16 11.65 -1.23
CA GLY A 131 17.23 13.08 -0.92
C GLY A 131 16.13 13.53 0.05
N ALA A 132 14.89 13.07 -0.18
CA ALA A 132 13.75 13.40 0.68
C ALA A 132 13.89 12.84 2.10
N VAL A 133 14.41 11.62 2.27
CA VAL A 133 14.68 11.04 3.58
C VAL A 133 15.73 11.86 4.32
N LEU A 134 16.83 12.22 3.65
CA LEU A 134 17.88 13.06 4.27
C LEU A 134 17.33 14.43 4.70
N ALA A 135 16.54 15.08 3.85
CA ALA A 135 15.88 16.34 4.18
C ALA A 135 14.84 16.17 5.32
N GLY A 136 14.08 15.07 5.33
CA GLY A 136 13.11 14.78 6.38
C GLY A 136 13.78 14.57 7.73
N LEU A 137 14.93 13.89 7.76
CA LEU A 137 15.73 13.70 8.96
C LEU A 137 16.23 15.03 9.54
N THR A 138 16.65 15.98 8.71
CA THR A 138 17.16 17.28 9.18
C THR A 138 16.04 18.21 9.66
N ILE A 139 14.87 18.19 9.01
CA ILE A 139 13.77 19.12 9.31
C ILE A 139 12.92 18.64 10.49
N ALA A 140 12.57 17.35 10.53
CA ALA A 140 11.59 16.81 11.48
C ALA A 140 12.05 15.52 12.18
N GLY A 141 13.36 15.26 12.17
CA GLY A 141 13.95 14.09 12.83
C GLY A 141 13.51 12.76 12.24
N LEU A 142 13.49 11.71 13.07
CA LEU A 142 13.20 10.34 12.63
C LEU A 142 11.84 10.21 11.93
N ALA A 143 10.81 10.88 12.44
CA ALA A 143 9.47 10.83 11.86
C ALA A 143 9.42 11.56 10.50
N GLY A 144 10.23 12.60 10.29
CA GLY A 144 10.27 13.34 9.03
C GLY A 144 10.72 12.50 7.83
N ALA A 145 11.63 11.54 8.05
CA ALA A 145 12.15 10.64 7.01
C ALA A 145 11.05 9.94 6.19
N PRO A 146 10.17 9.11 6.78
CA PRO A 146 9.14 8.41 6.02
C PRO A 146 8.09 9.34 5.43
N TRP A 147 7.73 10.45 6.10
CA TRP A 147 6.74 11.40 5.57
C TRP A 147 7.23 12.12 4.32
N MET A 148 8.49 12.56 4.30
CA MET A 148 9.08 13.15 3.09
C MET A 148 9.20 12.12 1.95
N ALA A 149 9.55 10.87 2.29
CA ALA A 149 9.56 9.78 1.33
C ALA A 149 8.16 9.52 0.74
N VAL A 150 7.09 9.58 1.54
CA VAL A 150 5.69 9.47 1.08
C VAL A 150 5.37 10.56 0.07
N GLY A 151 5.76 11.81 0.33
CA GLY A 151 5.52 12.93 -0.58
C GLY A 151 6.10 12.69 -1.97
N VAL A 152 7.40 12.41 -2.05
CA VAL A 152 8.09 12.13 -3.33
C VAL A 152 7.49 10.90 -4.02
N THR A 153 7.22 9.84 -3.26
CA THR A 153 6.67 8.59 -3.80
C THR A 153 5.26 8.77 -4.36
N SER A 154 4.45 9.66 -3.77
CA SER A 154 3.10 9.98 -4.24
C SER A 154 3.15 10.70 -5.59
N VAL A 155 4.11 11.62 -5.78
CA VAL A 155 4.34 12.28 -7.07
C VAL A 155 4.78 11.25 -8.12
N ALA A 156 5.74 10.39 -7.78
CA ALA A 156 6.21 9.33 -8.67
C ALA A 156 5.08 8.35 -9.05
N LEU A 157 4.18 8.02 -8.12
CA LEU A 157 3.00 7.19 -8.36
C LEU A 157 2.10 7.82 -9.43
N VAL A 158 1.72 9.09 -9.25
CA VAL A 158 0.85 9.80 -10.19
C VAL A 158 1.48 9.89 -11.57
N VAL A 159 2.78 10.19 -11.66
CA VAL A 159 3.51 10.24 -12.93
C VAL A 159 3.54 8.87 -13.61
N THR A 160 3.83 7.81 -12.86
CA THR A 160 3.91 6.44 -13.39
C THR A 160 2.55 5.94 -13.87
N LEU A 161 1.49 6.16 -13.08
CA LEU A 161 0.13 5.77 -13.47
C LEU A 161 -0.35 6.50 -14.71
N ARG A 162 -0.13 7.81 -14.80
CA ARG A 162 -0.50 8.59 -16.00
C ARG A 162 0.22 8.12 -17.25
N ARG A 163 1.49 7.70 -17.15
CA ARG A 163 2.24 7.15 -18.28
C ARG A 163 1.74 5.77 -18.65
N LEU A 164 1.55 4.89 -17.66
CA LEU A 164 1.02 3.55 -17.88
C LEU A 164 -0.37 3.59 -18.54
N GLU A 165 -1.29 4.42 -18.06
CA GLU A 165 -2.62 4.55 -18.66
C GLU A 165 -2.59 5.01 -20.12
N ARG A 166 -1.63 5.87 -20.50
CA ARG A 166 -1.44 6.34 -21.88
C ARG A 166 -0.95 5.24 -22.81
N GLU A 167 -0.16 4.29 -22.32
CA GLU A 167 0.32 3.15 -23.11
C GLU A 167 -0.76 2.10 -23.32
N LEU A 168 -1.74 2.00 -22.41
CA LEU A 168 -2.82 1.03 -22.53
C LEU A 168 -3.90 1.55 -23.48
N PRO A 169 -4.48 0.67 -24.32
CA PRO A 169 -5.60 1.05 -25.18
C PRO A 169 -6.78 1.54 -24.32
N PRO A 170 -7.58 2.50 -24.81
CA PRO A 170 -8.78 2.93 -24.12
C PRO A 170 -9.74 1.75 -23.97
N SER A 171 -10.25 1.55 -22.76
CA SER A 171 -11.31 0.58 -22.52
C SER A 171 -12.60 1.07 -23.17
N GLY A 172 -13.21 0.25 -24.02
CA GLY A 172 -14.52 0.54 -24.62
C GLY A 172 -15.64 0.61 -23.57
N THR A 173 -15.45 -0.04 -22.43
CA THR A 173 -16.20 0.24 -21.21
C THR A 173 -15.61 1.48 -20.54
N PRO A 174 -16.41 2.52 -20.24
CA PRO A 174 -15.92 3.66 -19.48
C PRO A 174 -15.28 3.12 -18.19
N PRO A 175 -14.07 3.56 -17.82
CA PRO A 175 -13.47 3.16 -16.56
C PRO A 175 -14.51 3.41 -15.48
N GLY A 176 -14.85 2.38 -14.70
CA GLY A 176 -15.79 2.52 -13.60
C GLY A 176 -15.31 3.73 -12.81
N ARG A 177 -16.09 4.83 -12.87
CA ARG A 177 -15.66 6.09 -12.24
C ARG A 177 -15.27 5.73 -10.82
N PRO A 178 -14.10 6.15 -10.31
CA PRO A 178 -13.72 5.86 -8.94
C PRO A 178 -14.89 6.30 -8.09
N THR A 179 -15.62 5.33 -7.55
CA THR A 179 -16.77 5.64 -6.71
C THR A 179 -16.19 6.33 -5.49
N ALA A 180 -16.94 7.25 -4.89
CA ALA A 180 -16.51 7.86 -3.63
C ALA A 180 -16.08 6.77 -2.61
N GLY A 181 -16.75 5.61 -2.65
CA GLY A 181 -16.40 4.40 -1.87
C GLY A 181 -14.99 3.85 -2.12
N GLY A 182 -14.46 3.90 -3.34
CA GLY A 182 -13.14 3.36 -3.67
C GLY A 182 -11.97 4.07 -2.97
N TRP A 183 -12.12 5.37 -2.69
CA TRP A 183 -11.15 6.16 -1.92
C TRP A 183 -11.51 6.26 -0.43
N LEU A 184 -12.82 6.31 -0.13
CA LEU A 184 -13.31 6.43 1.23
C LEU A 184 -13.00 5.18 2.06
N ALA A 185 -13.14 3.97 1.50
CA ALA A 185 -12.87 2.73 2.22
C ALA A 185 -11.43 2.62 2.75
N PRO A 186 -10.38 2.75 1.91
CA PRO A 186 -9.00 2.76 2.38
C PRO A 186 -8.72 3.83 3.46
N TYR A 187 -9.30 5.02 3.30
CA TYR A 187 -9.14 6.12 4.25
C TYR A 187 -9.77 5.79 5.62
N LEU A 188 -11.03 5.31 5.64
CA LEU A 188 -11.72 4.95 6.88
C LEU A 188 -11.00 3.84 7.64
N VAL A 189 -10.49 2.83 6.94
CA VAL A 189 -9.73 1.73 7.55
C VAL A 189 -8.43 2.24 8.17
N PHE A 190 -7.69 3.08 7.44
CA PHE A 190 -6.46 3.66 7.96
C PHE A 190 -6.71 4.55 9.19
N MET A 191 -7.74 5.40 9.13
CA MET A 191 -8.12 6.27 10.24
C MET A 191 -8.57 5.48 11.47
N PHE A 192 -9.30 4.37 11.28
CA PHE A 192 -9.69 3.48 12.39
C PHE A 192 -8.47 2.91 13.12
N GLY A 193 -7.46 2.42 12.38
CA GLY A 193 -6.20 1.97 12.96
C GLY A 193 -5.46 3.08 13.71
N LEU A 194 -5.48 4.31 13.18
CA LEU A 194 -4.87 5.48 13.81
C LEU A 194 -5.58 5.86 15.11
N THR A 195 -6.92 5.83 15.11
CA THR A 195 -7.73 6.11 16.29
C THR A 195 -7.41 5.14 17.42
N ILE A 196 -7.31 3.83 17.12
CA ILE A 196 -6.92 2.83 18.13
C ILE A 196 -5.52 3.10 18.67
N ALA A 197 -4.56 3.42 17.80
CA ALA A 197 -3.19 3.72 18.21
C ALA A 197 -3.10 4.94 19.15
N ILE A 198 -4.00 5.92 19.03
CA ILE A 198 -4.04 7.10 19.91
C ILE A 198 -4.58 6.76 21.31
N MET A 199 -5.40 5.71 21.45
CA MET A 199 -6.06 5.37 22.72
C MET A 199 -5.11 4.80 23.80
N ARG A 200 -3.81 4.61 23.52
CA ARG A 200 -2.75 4.18 24.48
C ARG A 200 -3.18 3.03 25.38
N VAL A 201 -3.38 1.86 24.78
CA VAL A 201 -3.92 0.68 25.47
C VAL A 201 -2.80 -0.18 26.07
N PRO A 202 -2.99 -0.84 27.24
CA PRO A 202 -2.00 -1.71 27.85
C PRO A 202 -1.41 -2.77 26.92
N ALA A 203 -0.09 -2.96 27.05
CA ALA A 203 0.67 -3.94 26.29
C ALA A 203 0.40 -5.36 26.81
N SER A 204 -0.45 -6.10 26.12
CA SER A 204 -0.66 -7.54 26.35
C SER A 204 -0.86 -8.30 25.03
N TRP A 205 -0.47 -9.57 24.99
CA TRP A 205 -0.65 -10.42 23.81
C TRP A 205 -2.13 -10.60 23.46
N ALA A 206 -3.01 -10.73 24.46
CA ALA A 206 -4.45 -10.85 24.24
C ALA A 206 -4.99 -9.61 23.50
N TRP A 207 -4.62 -8.41 23.97
CA TRP A 207 -5.01 -7.16 23.33
C TRP A 207 -4.44 -7.01 21.92
N PHE A 208 -3.17 -7.37 21.73
CA PHE A 208 -2.53 -7.36 20.42
C PHE A 208 -3.31 -8.21 19.40
N ILE A 209 -3.63 -9.46 19.75
CA ILE A 209 -4.36 -10.38 18.87
C ILE A 209 -5.79 -9.88 18.61
N SER A 210 -6.51 -9.48 19.65
CA SER A 210 -7.90 -9.02 19.53
C SER A 210 -8.00 -7.75 18.68
N THR A 211 -7.07 -6.82 18.85
CA THR A 211 -7.02 -5.57 18.08
C THR A 211 -6.70 -5.83 16.61
N ALA A 212 -5.70 -6.67 16.32
CA ALA A 212 -5.39 -7.06 14.95
C ALA A 212 -6.61 -7.71 14.26
N ALA A 213 -7.27 -8.65 14.94
CA ALA A 213 -8.47 -9.30 14.44
C ALA A 213 -9.62 -8.31 14.21
N ALA A 214 -9.87 -7.40 15.15
CA ALA A 214 -10.91 -6.38 15.03
C ALA A 214 -10.66 -5.43 13.85
N VAL A 215 -9.42 -4.96 13.67
CA VAL A 215 -9.06 -4.08 12.55
C VAL A 215 -9.17 -4.81 11.21
N MET A 216 -8.76 -6.08 11.14
CA MET A 216 -8.94 -6.90 9.92
C MET A 216 -10.42 -7.12 9.61
N ALA A 217 -11.24 -7.46 10.60
CA ALA A 217 -12.68 -7.66 10.43
C ALA A 217 -13.39 -6.37 9.99
N PHE A 218 -13.05 -5.24 10.63
CA PHE A 218 -13.56 -3.92 10.24
C PHE A 218 -13.14 -3.57 8.81
N GLY A 219 -11.87 -3.77 8.47
CA GLY A 219 -11.37 -3.56 7.12
C GLY A 219 -12.12 -4.38 6.08
N ALA A 220 -12.26 -5.68 6.31
CA ALA A 220 -13.00 -6.59 5.44
C ALA A 220 -14.46 -6.15 5.27
N ALA A 221 -15.13 -5.76 6.36
CA ALA A 221 -16.50 -5.26 6.32
C ALA A 221 -16.60 -3.96 5.50
N VAL A 222 -15.74 -2.97 5.75
CA VAL A 222 -15.74 -1.70 5.01
C VAL A 222 -15.52 -1.93 3.52
N PHE A 223 -14.55 -2.77 3.14
CA PHE A 223 -14.31 -3.11 1.74
C PHE A 223 -15.48 -3.88 1.13
N TRP A 224 -16.09 -4.81 1.85
CA TRP A 224 -17.26 -5.55 1.38
C TRP A 224 -18.47 -4.64 1.08
N TRP A 225 -18.70 -3.64 1.93
CA TRP A 225 -19.83 -2.73 1.81
C TRP A 225 -19.61 -1.59 0.81
N LEU A 226 -18.39 -1.05 0.71
CA LEU A 226 -18.10 0.14 -0.09
C LEU A 226 -17.51 -0.17 -1.47
N LEU A 227 -16.97 -1.37 -1.70
CA LEU A 227 -16.55 -1.75 -3.06
C LEU A 227 -17.79 -2.06 -3.91
N PRO A 228 -17.83 -1.58 -5.17
CA PRO A 228 -18.94 -1.88 -6.06
C PRO A 228 -19.14 -3.39 -6.17
N ARG A 229 -20.37 -3.88 -5.93
CA ARG A 229 -20.70 -5.31 -6.07
C ARG A 229 -20.35 -5.87 -7.45
N SER A 230 -20.31 -5.05 -8.49
CA SER A 230 -19.87 -5.44 -9.83
C SER A 230 -18.42 -5.97 -9.87
N VAL A 231 -17.54 -5.49 -8.99
CA VAL A 231 -16.16 -6.00 -8.85
C VAL A 231 -16.17 -7.39 -8.18
N VAL A 232 -17.04 -7.58 -7.19
CA VAL A 232 -17.16 -8.83 -6.42
C VAL A 232 -17.88 -9.92 -7.24
N GLU A 233 -19.05 -9.62 -7.79
CA GLU A 233 -19.88 -10.55 -8.54
C GLU A 233 -19.28 -10.86 -9.93
N GLY A 234 -18.68 -9.86 -10.58
CA GLY A 234 -18.09 -10.02 -11.91
C GLY A 234 -16.82 -10.86 -11.94
N SER A 235 -16.05 -10.89 -10.84
CA SER A 235 -14.87 -11.76 -10.71
C SER A 235 -15.27 -13.18 -10.31
N LEU A 236 -16.16 -13.31 -9.32
CA LEU A 236 -16.58 -14.60 -8.76
C LEU A 236 -17.41 -15.43 -9.76
N MET A 237 -18.35 -14.81 -10.49
CA MET A 237 -19.14 -15.53 -11.50
C MET A 237 -18.32 -15.92 -12.74
N ARG A 238 -17.25 -15.19 -13.08
CA ARG A 238 -16.37 -15.58 -14.19
C ARG A 238 -15.48 -16.76 -13.82
N TRP A 239 -14.94 -16.77 -12.61
CA TRP A 239 -14.14 -17.89 -12.10
C TRP A 239 -14.95 -19.18 -11.97
N LEU A 240 -16.24 -19.09 -11.61
CA LEU A 240 -17.13 -20.25 -11.53
C LEU A 240 -17.57 -20.81 -12.90
N ARG A 241 -17.31 -20.10 -14.01
CA ARG A 241 -17.70 -20.52 -15.37
C ARG A 241 -16.54 -21.08 -16.20
N THR A 242 -15.31 -21.02 -15.70
CA THR A 242 -14.11 -21.56 -16.32
C THR A 242 -13.61 -22.75 -15.54
#